data_AF-A0A524IHG4-F1
#
_entry.id   AF-A0A524IHG4-F1
#
_cell.length_a   1.000
_cell.length_b   1.000
_cell.length_c   1.000
_cell.angle_alpha   90.00
_cell.angle_beta   90.00
_cell.angle_gamma   90.00
#
_symmetry.space_group_name_H-M   'P 1'
#
loop_
_entity.id
_entity.type
_entity.pdbx_description
1 polymer ?
#
loop_
_entity_poly.entity_id
_entity_poly.type
_entity_poly.pdbx_seq_one_letter_code
_entity_poly.pdbx_strand_id
1 'polypeptide(L)'
;MTTVEKLKEILVKDLNLEELTPGTIDENAPLFGEGLGLDSLDAVELVVLVQKHFGIDIQNMDEAKTAFQSIHALASYIEGRLSSG
;
A
#
# COMPACT_ATOMS: atom_id res chain seq x y z
N MET A 1 16.35 2.72 -0.44
CA MET A 1 15.02 2.38 -0.95
C MET A 1 14.13 2.17 0.26
N THR A 2 13.19 3.09 0.49
CA THR A 2 12.27 3.05 1.63
C THR A 2 11.11 2.09 1.36
N THR A 3 10.37 1.72 2.40
CA THR A 3 9.16 0.90 2.27
C THR A 3 8.13 1.59 1.37
N VAL A 4 8.05 2.92 1.44
CA VAL A 4 7.19 3.75 0.57
C VAL A 4 7.53 3.59 -0.90
N GLU A 5 8.81 3.74 -1.29
CA GLU A 5 9.25 3.58 -2.68
C GLU A 5 8.94 2.19 -3.21
N LYS A 6 9.18 1.17 -2.39
CA LYS A 6 8.91 -0.22 -2.74
C LYS A 6 7.41 -0.49 -2.93
N LEU A 7 6.56 0.06 -2.05
CA LEU A 7 5.11 -0.02 -2.22
C LEU A 7 4.68 0.65 -3.52
N LYS A 8 5.17 1.87 -3.82
CA LYS A 8 4.81 2.56 -5.07
C LYS A 8 5.16 1.73 -6.31
N GLU A 9 6.34 1.10 -6.34
CA GLU A 9 6.71 0.22 -7.45
C GLU A 9 5.83 -1.04 -7.55
N ILE A 10 5.54 -1.69 -6.42
CA ILE A 10 4.65 -2.87 -6.38
C ILE A 10 3.25 -2.47 -6.83
N LEU A 11 2.70 -1.36 -6.35
CA LEU A 11 1.37 -0.90 -6.73
C LEU A 11 1.28 -0.62 -8.22
N VAL A 12 2.24 0.11 -8.78
CA VAL A 12 2.24 0.40 -10.23
C VAL A 12 2.37 -0.88 -11.06
N LYS A 13 3.21 -1.81 -10.63
CA LYS A 13 3.52 -3.03 -11.38
C LYS A 13 2.46 -4.13 -11.23
N ASP A 14 2.00 -4.38 -10.01
CA ASP A 14 1.08 -5.47 -9.69
C ASP A 14 -0.39 -5.03 -9.87
N LEU A 15 -0.77 -3.78 -9.55
CA LEU A 15 -2.12 -3.24 -9.82
C LEU A 15 -2.25 -2.63 -11.22
N ASN A 16 -1.20 -2.76 -12.05
CA ASN A 16 -1.21 -2.35 -13.45
C ASN A 16 -1.64 -0.87 -13.65
N LEU A 17 -1.14 0.01 -12.78
CA LEU A 17 -1.43 1.45 -12.82
C LEU A 17 -0.52 2.11 -13.87
N GLU A 18 -0.65 1.71 -15.14
CA GLU A 18 0.20 2.18 -16.24
C GLU A 18 0.16 3.71 -16.42
N GLU A 19 -0.92 4.35 -15.95
CA GLU A 19 -1.13 5.80 -15.99
C GLU A 19 -0.36 6.55 -14.88
N LEU A 20 0.15 5.85 -13.87
CA LEU A 20 0.86 6.41 -12.73
C LEU A 20 2.31 5.92 -12.68
N THR A 21 3.23 6.81 -12.32
CA THR A 21 4.62 6.43 -12.05
C THR A 21 4.91 6.47 -10.55
N PRO A 22 5.79 5.60 -10.02
CA PRO A 22 6.11 5.61 -8.60
C PRO A 22 6.68 6.95 -8.10
N GLY A 23 7.28 7.75 -8.99
CA GLY A 23 7.76 9.09 -8.65
C GLY A 23 6.65 10.17 -8.61
N THR A 24 5.54 9.97 -9.32
CA THR A 24 4.42 10.93 -9.38
C THR A 24 3.33 10.63 -8.37
N ILE A 25 3.33 9.43 -7.78
CA ILE A 25 2.36 9.05 -6.76
C ILE A 25 2.65 9.79 -5.45
N ASP A 26 1.67 10.57 -5.01
CA ASP A 26 1.67 11.22 -3.71
C ASP A 26 1.43 10.18 -2.60
N GLU A 27 2.34 10.13 -1.64
CA GLU A 27 2.28 9.15 -0.55
C GLU A 27 1.31 9.49 0.57
N ASN A 28 0.82 10.73 0.61
CA ASN A 28 -0.19 11.21 1.54
C ASN A 28 -1.58 11.20 0.92
N ALA A 29 -1.68 11.03 -0.40
CA ALA A 29 -2.95 10.88 -1.08
C ALA A 29 -3.68 9.58 -0.71
N PRO A 30 -5.02 9.58 -0.76
CA PRO A 30 -5.82 8.39 -0.50
C PRO A 30 -5.53 7.27 -1.50
N LEU A 31 -5.41 6.03 -1.04
CA LEU A 31 -5.21 4.91 -1.95
C LEU A 31 -6.46 4.67 -2.82
N PHE A 32 -7.65 4.79 -2.22
CA PHE A 32 -8.92 4.53 -2.89
C PHE A 32 -9.60 5.82 -3.35
N GLY A 33 -10.38 5.74 -4.42
CA GLY A 33 -11.16 6.88 -4.93
C GLY A 33 -10.27 7.96 -5.55
N GLU A 34 -10.37 9.21 -5.08
CA GLU A 34 -9.74 10.38 -5.75
C GLU A 34 -8.20 10.45 -5.70
N GLY A 35 -7.51 9.55 -4.98
CA GLY A 35 -6.04 9.54 -4.95
C GLY A 35 -5.43 8.58 -5.99
N LEU A 36 -5.11 7.34 -5.62
CA LEU A 36 -4.60 6.36 -6.60
C LEU A 36 -5.67 5.80 -7.54
N GLY A 37 -6.96 6.05 -7.27
CA GLY A 37 -8.03 5.47 -8.11
C GLY A 37 -8.34 4.01 -7.80
N LEU A 38 -7.84 3.45 -6.70
CA LEU A 38 -8.07 2.04 -6.39
C LEU A 38 -9.54 1.78 -6.04
N ASP A 39 -10.01 0.63 -6.51
CA ASP A 39 -11.34 0.11 -6.21
C ASP A 39 -11.32 -0.88 -5.04
N SER A 40 -12.52 -1.30 -4.63
CA SER A 40 -12.68 -2.30 -3.57
C SER A 40 -12.04 -3.66 -3.88
N LEU A 41 -11.85 -3.99 -5.17
CA LEU A 41 -11.16 -5.21 -5.60
C LEU A 41 -9.65 -5.08 -5.40
N ASP A 42 -9.06 -3.95 -5.79
CA ASP A 42 -7.64 -3.67 -5.62
C ASP A 42 -7.25 -3.67 -4.14
N ALA A 43 -8.16 -3.25 -3.24
CA ALA A 43 -7.94 -3.32 -1.80
C ALA A 43 -7.54 -4.73 -1.33
N VAL A 44 -8.23 -5.75 -1.85
CA VAL A 44 -7.99 -7.15 -1.49
C VAL A 44 -6.65 -7.60 -2.05
N GLU A 45 -6.35 -7.25 -3.29
CA GLU A 45 -5.08 -7.59 -3.93
C GLU A 45 -3.90 -6.93 -3.21
N LEU A 46 -4.06 -5.68 -2.78
CA LEU A 46 -3.07 -4.91 -2.03
C LEU A 46 -2.74 -5.55 -0.67
N VAL A 47 -3.75 -6.07 0.07
CA VAL A 47 -3.51 -6.87 1.30
C VAL A 47 -2.65 -8.09 0.98
N VAL A 48 -2.99 -8.82 -0.08
CA VAL A 48 -2.28 -10.04 -0.49
C VAL A 48 -0.84 -9.72 -0.93
N LEU A 49 -0.63 -8.63 -1.64
CA LEU A 49 0.69 -8.14 -2.04
C LEU A 49 1.53 -7.76 -0.82
N VAL A 50 0.96 -7.07 0.16
CA VAL A 50 1.66 -6.72 1.40
C VAL A 50 2.10 -7.98 2.14
N GLN A 51 1.21 -8.96 2.28
CA GLN A 51 1.53 -10.25 2.89
C GLN A 51 2.61 -11.00 2.11
N LYS A 52 2.55 -11.01 0.78
CA LYS A 52 3.49 -11.74 -0.09
C LYS A 52 4.87 -11.09 -0.15
N HIS A 53 4.95 -9.76 -0.17
CA HIS A 53 6.21 -9.02 -0.31
C HIS A 53 6.88 -8.70 1.02
N PHE A 54 6.11 -8.50 2.09
CA PHE A 54 6.60 -8.09 3.40
C PHE A 54 6.33 -9.11 4.51
N GLY A 55 5.52 -10.14 4.26
CA GLY A 55 5.15 -11.12 5.29
C GLY A 55 4.20 -10.58 6.35
N ILE A 56 3.57 -9.42 6.11
CA ILE A 56 2.68 -8.75 7.05
C ILE A 56 1.23 -9.09 6.71
N ASP A 57 0.51 -9.69 7.66
CA ASP A 57 -0.91 -9.98 7.54
C ASP A 57 -1.75 -8.89 8.23
N ILE A 58 -2.70 -8.31 7.50
CA ILE A 58 -3.60 -7.25 7.98
C ILE A 58 -4.98 -7.88 8.22
N GLN A 59 -5.22 -8.29 9.47
CA GLN A 59 -6.46 -9.00 9.84
C GLN A 59 -7.56 -8.08 10.38
N ASN A 60 -7.19 -6.98 11.04
CA ASN A 60 -8.16 -6.08 11.64
C ASN A 60 -8.64 -5.02 10.64
N MET A 61 -9.95 -4.79 10.61
CA MET A 61 -10.55 -3.73 9.78
C MET A 61 -10.07 -2.33 10.19
N ASP A 62 -9.84 -2.08 11.48
CA ASP A 62 -9.32 -0.78 11.96
C ASP A 62 -7.86 -0.56 11.53
N GLU A 63 -7.03 -1.60 11.60
CA GLU A 63 -5.64 -1.57 11.09
C GLU A 63 -5.64 -1.39 9.58
N ALA A 64 -6.47 -2.14 8.85
CA ALA A 64 -6.62 -2.01 7.40
C ALA A 64 -7.08 -0.60 7.00
N LYS A 65 -8.08 -0.04 7.70
CA LYS A 65 -8.55 1.32 7.45
C LYS A 65 -7.43 2.34 7.63
N THR A 66 -6.63 2.20 8.69
CA THR A 66 -5.53 3.13 9.00
C THR A 66 -4.38 2.96 8.02
N ALA A 67 -3.95 1.71 7.79
CA ALA A 67 -2.85 1.37 6.89
C ALA A 67 -3.19 1.75 5.44
N PHE A 68 -4.42 1.54 4.99
CA PHE A 68 -4.83 1.88 3.62
C PHE A 68 -5.36 3.31 3.44
N GLN A 69 -5.17 4.19 4.43
CA GLN A 69 -5.45 5.61 4.21
C GLN A 69 -4.53 6.22 3.16
N SER A 70 -3.25 5.84 3.15
CA SER A 70 -2.26 6.39 2.23
C SER A 70 -1.04 5.47 2.15
N ILE A 71 -0.17 5.66 1.16
CA ILE A 71 1.06 4.84 1.03
C ILE A 71 1.95 5.06 2.26
N HIS A 72 2.03 6.28 2.77
CA HIS A 72 2.80 6.58 3.97
C HIS A 72 2.28 5.81 5.19
N ALA A 73 0.96 5.77 5.39
CA ALA A 73 0.37 5.03 6.50
C ALA A 73 0.63 3.51 6.38
N LEU A 74 0.52 2.97 5.17
CA LEU A 74 0.82 1.57 4.90
C LEU A 74 2.29 1.23 5.13
N ALA A 75 3.19 2.08 4.65
CA ALA A 75 4.62 1.91 4.84
C ALA A 75 4.98 1.94 6.33
N SER A 76 4.44 2.92 7.07
CA SER A 76 4.64 3.04 8.52
C SER A 76 4.11 1.82 9.27
N TYR A 77 2.94 1.31 8.86
CA TYR A 77 2.36 0.08 9.41
C TYR A 77 3.29 -1.12 9.20
N ILE A 78 3.78 -1.30 7.98
CA ILE A 78 4.69 -2.39 7.62
C ILE A 78 6.01 -2.28 8.38
N GLU A 79 6.63 -1.10 8.42
CA GLU A 79 7.90 -0.88 9.13
C GLU A 79 7.78 -1.13 10.63
N GLY A 80 6.67 -0.72 11.25
CA GLY A 80 6.39 -1.02 12.65
C GLY A 80 6.32 -2.52 12.94
N ARG A 81 5.75 -3.31 12.01
CA ARG A 81 5.66 -4.76 12.14
C ARG A 81 6.98 -5.46 11.83
N LEU A 82 7.71 -5.01 10.81
CA LEU A 82 9.03 -5.55 10.43
C LEU A 82 10.08 -5.34 11.53
N SER A 83 10.06 -4.19 12.22
CA SER A 83 10.98 -3.92 13.34
C SER A 83 10.67 -4.72 14.60
N SER A 84 9.50 -5.38 14.67
CA SER A 84 9.05 -6.13 15.84
C SER A 84 9.20 -7.66 15.68
N GLY A 85 9.84 -8.12 14.60
CA GLY A 85 10.10 -9.53 14.27
C GLY A 85 11.53 -9.97 14.48
#